data_AF-A0A9E1KAN4-F1
#
_entry.id   AF-A0A9E1KAN4-F1
#
_cell.length_a   1.000
_cell.length_b   1.000
_cell.length_c   1.000
_cell.angle_alpha   90.00
_cell.angle_beta   90.00
_cell.angle_gamma   90.00
#
_symmetry.space_group_name_H-M   'P 1'
#
loop_
_entity.id
_entity.type
_entity.pdbx_description
1 polymer ?
#
loop_
_entity_poly.entity_id
_entity_poly.type
_entity_poly.pdbx_seq_one_letter_code
_entity_poly.pdbx_strand_id
1 'polypeptide(L)'
;WENGILSYKVNGMLWDGAIQSNFVVNLPDLLRGSLTGTYNSETKFKELDISSIRFNSLNKWTPVTGTANGSIKTQNSIKNPTQTSGKLKIEDLSFEKKIPYTVKKTTISFSKKSPRQTLARVRFDDLQLNNTFLSSFSSLLKISPEKFSFNNGRIVPSNGIILFSGDYRPKLNTYIVRFDGKKLVFQDFIKEQIEGSGFFKGMIQGNFITAKNIQQKGEEVKFSHLADALSGKFRFELKNGHVNSSLWMKDKLIPLLSPFAIFSKKNGLRYDKLKGEFKAWKGKISTNNFELKGQQINLTASVTSNLVTRKVDGEIKVTPNQLLNTLTKEAPLLSQIFKNELKNTLTEKQFNLEGTWEKPIFILKQ
;
A
#
# COMPACT_ATOMS: atom_id res chain seq x y z
N TRP A 1 -20.95 -35.16 -35.55
CA TRP A 1 -19.67 -35.86 -35.37
C TRP A 1 -19.24 -36.27 -36.76
N GLU A 2 -18.13 -35.74 -37.23
CA GLU A 2 -17.63 -35.99 -38.59
C GLU A 2 -16.11 -36.16 -38.50
N ASN A 3 -15.59 -37.27 -39.05
CA ASN A 3 -14.15 -37.60 -39.03
C ASN A 3 -13.49 -37.56 -37.64
N GLY A 4 -14.19 -38.02 -36.59
CA GLY A 4 -13.66 -37.99 -35.22
C GLY A 4 -13.75 -36.62 -34.54
N ILE A 5 -14.29 -35.59 -35.20
CA ILE A 5 -14.40 -34.23 -34.68
C ILE A 5 -15.85 -33.90 -34.29
N LEU A 6 -15.98 -33.22 -33.16
CA LEU A 6 -17.23 -32.78 -32.58
C LEU A 6 -17.15 -31.28 -32.28
N SER A 7 -17.99 -30.49 -32.96
CA SER A 7 -18.02 -29.03 -32.83
C SER A 7 -19.37 -28.58 -32.28
N TYR A 8 -19.36 -27.87 -31.16
CA TYR A 8 -20.55 -27.32 -30.52
C TYR A 8 -20.39 -25.82 -30.28
N LYS A 9 -21.52 -25.12 -30.40
CA LYS A 9 -21.67 -23.74 -29.97
C LYS A 9 -22.77 -23.67 -28.93
N VAL A 10 -22.44 -23.17 -27.76
CA VAL A 10 -23.39 -22.96 -26.66
C VAL A 10 -23.55 -21.46 -26.46
N ASN A 11 -24.78 -20.99 -26.51
CA ASN A 11 -25.13 -19.63 -26.11
C ASN A 11 -25.99 -19.72 -24.85
N GLY A 12 -25.84 -18.77 -23.93
CA GLY A 12 -26.65 -18.74 -22.72
C GLY A 12 -26.46 -17.43 -21.96
N MET A 13 -27.02 -17.40 -20.75
CA MET A 13 -26.85 -16.30 -19.81
C MET A 13 -26.16 -16.78 -18.54
N LEU A 14 -25.29 -15.94 -17.99
CA LEU A 14 -24.62 -16.14 -16.70
C LEU A 14 -24.51 -14.78 -16.01
N TRP A 15 -24.97 -14.68 -14.77
CA TRP A 15 -24.93 -13.43 -13.98
C TRP A 15 -25.45 -12.23 -14.77
N ASP A 16 -26.65 -12.39 -15.34
CA ASP A 16 -27.36 -11.38 -16.14
C ASP A 16 -26.63 -10.90 -17.42
N GLY A 17 -25.49 -11.52 -17.74
CA GLY A 17 -24.72 -11.27 -18.97
C GLY A 17 -24.79 -12.43 -19.96
N ALA A 18 -24.37 -12.16 -21.19
CA ALA A 18 -24.37 -13.13 -22.28
C ALA A 18 -23.09 -13.96 -22.28
N ILE A 19 -23.22 -15.27 -22.49
CA ILE A 19 -22.09 -16.19 -22.69
C ILE A 19 -22.21 -16.87 -24.05
N GLN A 20 -21.07 -16.99 -24.73
CA GLN A 20 -20.93 -17.79 -25.95
C GLN A 20 -19.71 -18.67 -25.82
N SER A 21 -19.90 -19.98 -25.87
CA SER A 21 -18.82 -20.96 -25.83
C SER A 21 -18.77 -21.75 -27.13
N ASN A 22 -17.62 -21.72 -27.80
CA ASN A 22 -17.32 -22.60 -28.92
C ASN A 22 -16.42 -23.72 -28.42
N PHE A 23 -16.83 -24.97 -28.60
CA PHE A 23 -16.13 -26.16 -28.13
C PHE A 23 -15.89 -27.12 -29.30
N VAL A 24 -14.63 -27.48 -29.53
CA VAL A 24 -14.21 -28.42 -30.57
C VAL A 24 -13.45 -29.55 -29.89
N VAL A 25 -13.92 -30.78 -30.06
CA VAL A 25 -13.31 -31.99 -29.51
C VAL A 25 -12.89 -32.90 -30.65
N ASN A 26 -11.64 -33.33 -30.65
CA ASN A 26 -11.12 -34.34 -31.56
C ASN A 26 -10.91 -35.65 -30.78
N LEU A 27 -11.71 -36.66 -31.10
CA LEU A 27 -11.72 -37.99 -30.52
C LEU A 27 -11.58 -39.03 -31.63
N PRO A 28 -10.36 -39.23 -32.16
CA PRO A 28 -10.13 -40.09 -33.33
C PRO A 28 -10.45 -41.57 -33.05
N ASP A 29 -10.31 -42.03 -31.80
CA ASP A 29 -10.49 -43.42 -31.40
C ASP A 29 -11.79 -43.65 -30.58
N LEU A 30 -12.75 -42.73 -30.62
CA LEU A 30 -13.98 -42.84 -29.84
C LEU A 30 -14.74 -44.14 -30.11
N LEU A 31 -14.86 -44.49 -31.40
CA LEU A 31 -15.55 -45.69 -31.86
C LEU A 31 -14.80 -46.99 -31.49
N ARG A 32 -13.52 -46.88 -31.13
CA ARG A 32 -12.69 -47.99 -30.62
C ARG A 32 -12.72 -48.07 -29.08
N GLY A 33 -13.61 -47.31 -28.44
CA GLY A 33 -13.79 -47.27 -26.99
C GLY A 33 -12.76 -46.42 -26.24
N SER A 34 -11.95 -45.61 -26.94
CA SER A 34 -10.95 -44.75 -26.31
C SER A 34 -11.38 -43.28 -26.24
N LEU A 35 -11.31 -42.69 -25.05
CA LEU A 35 -11.48 -41.25 -24.81
C LEU A 35 -10.17 -40.45 -24.96
N THR A 36 -9.19 -41.01 -25.67
CA THR A 36 -7.97 -40.27 -26.05
C THR A 36 -8.28 -39.28 -27.15
N GLY A 37 -7.94 -38.02 -26.92
CA GLY A 37 -8.26 -36.96 -27.85
C GLY A 37 -7.81 -35.61 -27.34
N THR A 38 -8.10 -34.57 -28.12
CA THR A 38 -7.86 -33.18 -27.76
C THR A 38 -9.14 -32.38 -27.78
N TYR A 39 -9.15 -31.25 -27.10
CA TYR A 39 -10.22 -30.28 -27.16
C TYR A 39 -9.67 -28.86 -27.20
N ASN A 40 -10.46 -27.97 -27.77
CA ASN A 40 -10.28 -26.54 -27.74
C ASN A 40 -11.62 -25.90 -27.37
N SER A 41 -11.61 -24.98 -26.42
CA SER A 41 -12.77 -24.20 -26.04
C SER A 41 -12.41 -22.73 -25.98
N GLU A 42 -13.25 -21.89 -26.57
CA GLU A 42 -13.26 -20.46 -26.34
C GLU A 42 -14.62 -20.04 -25.81
N THR A 43 -14.65 -19.59 -24.57
CA THR A 43 -15.83 -19.00 -23.94
C THR A 43 -15.66 -17.50 -23.86
N LYS A 44 -16.52 -16.75 -24.54
CA LYS A 44 -16.64 -15.29 -24.45
C LYS A 44 -17.78 -14.95 -23.51
N PHE A 45 -17.62 -13.87 -22.78
CA PHE A 45 -18.63 -13.34 -21.90
C PHE A 45 -18.75 -11.82 -22.11
N LYS A 46 -19.98 -11.34 -22.09
CA LYS A 46 -20.33 -9.94 -22.31
C LYS A 46 -21.29 -9.50 -21.22
N GLU A 47 -21.04 -8.33 -20.65
CA GLU A 47 -21.93 -7.66 -19.70
C GLU A 47 -22.29 -8.53 -18.47
N LEU A 48 -21.36 -9.36 -17.97
CA LEU A 48 -21.59 -10.09 -16.72
C LEU A 48 -21.72 -9.09 -15.56
N ASP A 49 -22.79 -9.19 -14.79
CA ASP A 49 -22.94 -8.43 -13.54
C ASP A 49 -22.12 -9.09 -12.43
N ILE A 50 -21.03 -8.44 -12.03
CA ILE A 50 -20.15 -8.93 -10.98
C ILE A 50 -20.80 -8.82 -9.61
N SER A 51 -21.79 -7.93 -9.41
CA SER A 51 -22.53 -7.81 -8.15
C SER A 51 -23.37 -9.06 -7.85
N SER A 52 -23.80 -9.77 -8.90
CA SER A 52 -24.53 -11.04 -8.81
C SER A 52 -23.66 -12.21 -8.32
N ILE A 53 -22.33 -12.03 -8.24
CA ILE A 53 -21.42 -13.06 -7.73
C ILE A 53 -21.50 -13.14 -6.20
N ARG A 54 -22.17 -14.18 -5.70
CA ARG A 54 -22.18 -14.51 -4.27
C ARG A 54 -21.00 -15.40 -3.92
N PHE A 55 -19.96 -14.82 -3.31
CA PHE A 55 -18.90 -15.60 -2.70
C PHE A 55 -19.39 -16.16 -1.36
N ASN A 56 -19.66 -17.47 -1.30
CA ASN A 56 -19.85 -18.16 -0.02
C ASN A 56 -18.51 -18.28 0.70
N SER A 57 -18.23 -17.38 1.65
CA SER A 57 -17.39 -17.65 2.83
C SER A 57 -17.21 -16.38 3.67
N LEU A 58 -16.76 -16.57 4.91
CA LEU A 58 -16.39 -15.64 6.00
C LEU A 58 -15.65 -14.32 5.63
N ASN A 59 -15.38 -14.04 4.36
CA ASN A 59 -14.77 -12.82 3.86
C ASN A 59 -15.81 -11.93 3.18
N LYS A 60 -16.11 -10.80 3.82
CA LYS A 60 -16.88 -9.65 3.28
C LYS A 60 -16.13 -8.99 2.10
N TRP A 61 -15.91 -9.72 1.02
CA TRP A 61 -15.29 -9.26 -0.22
C TRP A 61 -16.32 -9.33 -1.35
N THR A 62 -17.51 -8.81 -1.06
CA THR A 62 -18.64 -8.82 -1.98
C THR A 62 -18.55 -7.58 -2.87
N PRO A 63 -18.45 -7.75 -4.20
CA PRO A 63 -18.56 -6.63 -5.12
C PRO A 63 -19.97 -6.05 -5.05
N VAL A 64 -20.08 -4.72 -5.14
CA VAL A 64 -21.37 -4.00 -5.14
C VAL A 64 -21.77 -3.62 -6.55
N THR A 65 -20.79 -3.25 -7.37
CA THR A 65 -20.98 -2.94 -8.79
C THR A 65 -19.84 -3.52 -9.61
N GLY A 66 -20.11 -3.72 -10.89
CA GLY A 66 -19.08 -3.97 -11.89
C GLY A 66 -19.62 -4.77 -13.05
N THR A 67 -19.28 -4.34 -14.27
CA THR A 67 -19.68 -5.02 -15.50
C THR A 67 -18.47 -5.66 -16.14
N ALA A 68 -18.53 -6.96 -16.41
CA ALA A 68 -17.38 -7.71 -16.91
C ALA A 68 -17.57 -8.26 -18.32
N ASN A 69 -16.51 -8.09 -19.11
CA ASN A 69 -16.39 -8.54 -20.49
C ASN A 69 -15.07 -9.29 -20.67
N GLY A 70 -15.04 -10.30 -21.54
CA GLY A 70 -13.79 -11.01 -21.78
C GLY A 70 -13.95 -12.40 -22.39
N SER A 71 -12.91 -13.19 -22.22
CA SER A 71 -12.81 -14.52 -22.80
C SER A 71 -11.90 -15.45 -22.02
N ILE A 72 -12.23 -16.73 -21.98
CA ILE A 72 -11.37 -17.82 -21.52
C ILE A 72 -11.16 -18.78 -22.69
N LYS A 73 -9.91 -19.16 -22.91
CA LYS A 73 -9.47 -20.16 -23.87
C LYS A 73 -8.86 -21.34 -23.14
N THR A 74 -9.36 -22.54 -23.39
CA THR A 74 -8.79 -23.79 -22.87
C THR A 74 -8.46 -24.69 -24.04
N GLN A 75 -7.27 -25.29 -24.04
CA GLN A 75 -6.88 -26.24 -25.08
C GLN A 75 -6.10 -27.37 -24.43
N ASN A 76 -6.42 -28.63 -24.70
CA ASN A 76 -5.56 -29.74 -24.33
C ASN A 76 -5.98 -31.14 -24.78
N SER A 77 -5.15 -32.14 -24.41
CA SER A 77 -5.59 -33.52 -24.29
C SER A 77 -6.70 -33.68 -23.24
N ILE A 78 -7.71 -34.49 -23.59
CA ILE A 78 -8.83 -34.86 -22.71
C ILE A 78 -8.33 -35.51 -21.40
N LYS A 79 -7.23 -36.25 -21.45
CA LYS A 79 -6.66 -36.92 -20.27
C LYS A 79 -5.83 -36.00 -19.37
N ASN A 80 -5.25 -34.91 -19.91
CA ASN A 80 -4.30 -34.07 -19.19
C ASN A 80 -4.47 -32.57 -19.52
N PRO A 81 -5.48 -31.86 -18.97
CA PRO A 81 -5.66 -30.44 -19.23
C PRO A 81 -4.54 -29.58 -18.61
N THR A 82 -3.59 -29.14 -19.45
CA THR A 82 -2.39 -28.39 -19.04
C THR A 82 -2.37 -26.91 -19.43
N GLN A 83 -3.19 -26.46 -20.39
CA GLN A 83 -3.14 -25.10 -20.93
C GLN A 83 -4.51 -24.40 -20.87
N THR A 84 -4.54 -23.33 -20.10
CA THR A 84 -5.70 -22.45 -19.97
C THR A 84 -5.20 -21.02 -19.98
N SER A 85 -5.86 -20.15 -20.73
CA SER A 85 -5.56 -18.72 -20.72
C SER A 85 -6.86 -17.93 -20.76
N GLY A 86 -6.82 -16.70 -20.32
CA GLY A 86 -8.01 -15.86 -20.34
C GLY A 86 -7.68 -14.41 -20.13
N LYS A 87 -8.64 -13.58 -20.50
CA LYS A 87 -8.62 -12.14 -20.28
C LYS A 87 -10.00 -11.71 -19.81
N LEU A 88 -10.02 -11.03 -18.67
CA LEU A 88 -11.19 -10.45 -18.05
C LEU A 88 -10.95 -8.94 -17.97
N LYS A 89 -11.91 -8.17 -18.49
CA LYS A 89 -11.98 -6.72 -18.34
C LYS A 89 -13.22 -6.41 -17.53
N ILE A 90 -13.09 -5.61 -16.47
CA ILE A 90 -14.21 -5.21 -15.62
C ILE A 90 -14.23 -3.69 -15.60
N GLU A 91 -15.41 -3.11 -15.80
CA GLU A 91 -15.67 -1.68 -15.76
C GLU A 91 -16.47 -1.35 -14.48
N ASP A 92 -16.18 -0.19 -13.90
CA ASP A 92 -16.87 0.38 -12.73
C ASP A 92 -17.02 -0.59 -11.55
N LEU A 93 -15.92 -1.25 -11.21
CA LEU A 93 -15.84 -2.21 -10.10
C LEU A 93 -15.80 -1.49 -8.76
N SER A 94 -16.69 -1.87 -7.84
CA SER A 94 -16.69 -1.38 -6.46
C SER A 94 -16.98 -2.51 -5.47
N PHE A 95 -16.57 -2.33 -4.21
CA PHE A 95 -16.74 -3.32 -3.15
C PHE A 95 -17.29 -2.71 -1.87
N GLU A 96 -18.11 -3.49 -1.15
CA GLU A 96 -18.69 -3.08 0.12
C GLU A 96 -17.65 -3.25 1.24
N LYS A 97 -16.98 -2.16 1.64
CA LYS A 97 -16.05 -2.18 2.78
C LYS A 97 -16.00 -0.87 3.55
N LYS A 98 -15.51 -0.98 4.80
CA LYS A 98 -15.14 0.12 5.70
C LYS A 98 -14.16 1.12 5.06
N ILE A 99 -13.39 0.67 4.07
CA ILE A 99 -12.57 1.52 3.19
C ILE A 99 -13.14 1.34 1.79
N PRO A 100 -13.91 2.31 1.26
CA PRO A 100 -14.44 2.21 -0.08
C PRO A 100 -13.28 2.25 -1.06
N TYR A 101 -13.35 1.37 -2.05
CA TYR A 101 -12.51 1.48 -3.21
C TYR A 101 -13.30 1.23 -4.47
N THR A 102 -13.07 2.11 -5.44
CA THR A 102 -13.69 2.10 -6.75
C THR A 102 -12.59 2.02 -7.80
N VAL A 103 -12.87 1.30 -8.87
CA VAL A 103 -11.94 1.11 -9.98
C VAL A 103 -12.72 1.26 -11.27
N LYS A 104 -12.39 2.28 -12.07
CA LYS A 104 -13.06 2.45 -13.37
C LYS A 104 -12.78 1.29 -14.31
N LYS A 105 -11.53 0.80 -14.31
CA LYS A 105 -11.15 -0.28 -15.23
C LYS A 105 -10.18 -1.27 -14.60
N THR A 106 -10.58 -2.53 -14.62
CA THR A 106 -9.77 -3.67 -14.22
C THR A 106 -9.47 -4.53 -15.44
N THR A 107 -8.21 -4.96 -15.58
CA THR A 107 -7.82 -5.98 -16.57
C THR A 107 -7.03 -7.08 -15.88
N ILE A 108 -7.51 -8.31 -16.01
CA ILE A 108 -6.84 -9.53 -15.54
C ILE A 108 -6.58 -10.40 -16.75
N SER A 109 -5.32 -10.72 -17.02
CA SER A 109 -4.94 -11.65 -18.08
C SER A 109 -4.15 -12.79 -17.47
N PHE A 110 -4.55 -14.03 -17.67
CA PHE A 110 -3.90 -15.18 -17.04
C PHE A 110 -3.57 -16.28 -18.04
N SER A 111 -2.58 -17.08 -17.70
CA SER A 111 -2.16 -18.26 -18.45
C SER A 111 -1.61 -19.29 -17.48
N LYS A 112 -2.27 -20.44 -17.40
CA LYS A 112 -1.79 -21.67 -16.78
C LYS A 112 -0.76 -22.29 -17.72
N LYS A 113 0.51 -22.27 -17.29
CA LYS A 113 1.65 -22.80 -18.08
C LYS A 113 1.93 -24.27 -17.74
N SER A 114 1.60 -24.68 -16.52
CA SER A 114 1.70 -26.07 -16.06
C SER A 114 0.64 -26.35 -15.00
N PRO A 115 0.40 -27.62 -14.63
CA PRO A 115 -0.53 -27.96 -13.54
C PRO A 115 -0.24 -27.23 -12.22
N ARG A 116 1.02 -26.86 -11.98
CA ARG A 116 1.48 -26.26 -10.72
C ARG A 116 1.76 -24.75 -10.82
N GLN A 117 1.60 -24.14 -12.00
CA GLN A 117 1.97 -22.75 -12.21
C GLN A 117 1.00 -22.00 -13.12
N THR A 118 0.46 -20.91 -12.58
CA THR A 118 -0.31 -19.92 -13.31
C THR A 118 0.41 -18.58 -13.28
N LEU A 119 0.47 -17.91 -14.42
CA LEU A 119 0.91 -16.52 -14.54
C LEU A 119 -0.33 -15.64 -14.74
N ALA A 120 -0.44 -14.53 -14.01
CA ALA A 120 -1.50 -13.57 -14.19
C ALA A 120 -0.96 -12.14 -14.17
N ARG A 121 -1.33 -11.33 -15.15
CA ARG A 121 -1.10 -9.89 -15.14
C ARG A 121 -2.39 -9.21 -14.67
N VAL A 122 -2.28 -8.44 -13.60
CA VAL A 122 -3.38 -7.65 -13.05
C VAL A 122 -3.07 -6.18 -13.27
N ARG A 123 -4.06 -5.42 -13.71
CA ARG A 123 -4.00 -3.97 -13.87
C ARG A 123 -5.32 -3.34 -13.42
N PHE A 124 -5.23 -2.33 -12.57
CA PHE A 124 -6.32 -1.42 -12.21
C PHE A 124 -5.94 -0.04 -12.74
N ASP A 125 -6.85 0.62 -13.42
CA ASP A 125 -6.73 2.00 -13.87
C ASP A 125 -7.79 2.84 -13.17
N ASP A 126 -7.42 4.07 -12.79
CA ASP A 126 -8.25 5.01 -12.02
C ASP A 126 -8.82 4.37 -10.74
N LEU A 127 -7.91 3.93 -9.88
CA LEU A 127 -8.22 3.32 -8.59
C LEU A 127 -8.31 4.42 -7.52
N GLN A 128 -9.47 4.54 -6.89
CA GLN A 128 -9.65 5.37 -5.71
C GLN A 128 -9.65 4.49 -4.47
N LEU A 129 -8.74 4.75 -3.53
CA LEU A 129 -8.65 4.12 -2.23
C LEU A 129 -8.92 5.18 -1.17
N ASN A 130 -10.15 5.23 -0.63
CA ASN A 130 -10.55 6.29 0.30
C ASN A 130 -10.29 7.70 -0.30
N ASN A 131 -9.41 8.48 0.31
CA ASN A 131 -9.04 9.84 -0.12
C ASN A 131 -7.82 9.89 -1.05
N THR A 132 -7.25 8.74 -1.39
CA THR A 132 -6.07 8.58 -2.25
C THR A 132 -6.48 8.13 -3.63
N PHE A 133 -6.05 8.88 -4.64
CA PHE A 133 -6.24 8.53 -6.04
C PHE A 133 -4.96 7.91 -6.61
N LEU A 134 -5.11 6.80 -7.33
CA LEU A 134 -4.04 6.10 -8.03
C LEU A 134 -4.42 5.99 -9.50
N SER A 135 -3.65 6.64 -10.37
CA SER A 135 -3.79 6.56 -11.83
C SER A 135 -3.74 5.11 -12.31
N SER A 136 -2.84 4.29 -11.75
CA SER A 136 -2.84 2.85 -12.01
C SER A 136 -2.15 2.02 -10.94
N PHE A 137 -2.55 0.76 -10.85
CA PHE A 137 -1.86 -0.32 -10.14
C PHE A 137 -1.65 -1.48 -11.11
N SER A 138 -0.47 -2.10 -11.12
CA SER A 138 -0.25 -3.30 -11.93
C SER A 138 0.78 -4.24 -11.33
N SER A 139 0.66 -5.54 -11.60
CA SER A 139 1.63 -6.54 -11.19
C SER A 139 1.56 -7.79 -12.06
N LEU A 140 2.69 -8.49 -12.20
CA LEU A 140 2.76 -9.86 -12.72
C LEU A 140 2.79 -10.84 -11.54
N LEU A 141 1.72 -11.61 -11.40
CA LEU A 141 1.55 -12.66 -10.41
C LEU A 141 2.04 -13.99 -10.98
N LYS A 142 2.91 -14.67 -10.24
CA LYS A 142 3.22 -16.10 -10.43
C LYS A 142 2.61 -16.87 -9.26
N ILE A 143 1.63 -17.70 -9.57
CA ILE A 143 0.80 -18.41 -8.61
C ILE A 143 1.17 -19.90 -8.66
N SER A 144 1.59 -20.44 -7.52
CA SER A 144 1.74 -21.88 -7.28
C SER A 144 1.11 -22.26 -5.93
N PRO A 145 0.86 -23.55 -5.65
CA PRO A 145 0.29 -23.99 -4.36
C PRO A 145 1.11 -23.57 -3.13
N GLU A 146 2.42 -23.38 -3.30
CA GLU A 146 3.34 -23.05 -2.21
C GLU A 146 3.53 -21.53 -2.05
N LYS A 147 3.34 -20.77 -3.13
CA LYS A 147 3.83 -19.40 -3.21
C LYS A 147 3.07 -18.56 -4.25
N PHE A 148 2.68 -17.35 -3.86
CA PHE A 148 2.26 -16.29 -4.77
C PHE A 148 3.36 -15.24 -4.83
N SER A 149 3.96 -15.04 -6.00
CA SER A 149 5.01 -14.04 -6.24
C SER A 149 4.45 -12.87 -7.04
N PHE A 150 4.68 -11.66 -6.54
CA PHE A 150 4.38 -10.39 -7.16
C PHE A 150 5.67 -9.85 -7.80
N ASN A 151 5.70 -9.78 -9.12
CA ASN A 151 6.84 -9.32 -9.89
C ASN A 151 6.49 -8.05 -10.67
N ASN A 152 7.48 -7.18 -10.86
CA ASN A 152 7.34 -5.93 -11.61
C ASN A 152 6.08 -5.14 -11.21
N GLY A 153 5.79 -5.11 -9.91
CA GLY A 153 4.68 -4.37 -9.35
C GLY A 153 4.91 -2.88 -9.53
N ARG A 154 3.87 -2.16 -9.92
CA ARG A 154 3.89 -0.72 -10.12
C ARG A 154 2.62 -0.08 -9.57
N ILE A 155 2.78 0.91 -8.72
CA ILE A 155 1.72 1.80 -8.23
C ILE A 155 2.04 3.20 -8.73
N VAL A 156 1.07 3.85 -9.37
CA VAL A 156 1.20 5.18 -9.94
C VAL A 156 0.19 6.09 -9.25
N PRO A 157 0.59 6.83 -8.20
CA PRO A 157 -0.21 7.93 -7.66
C PRO A 157 -0.29 9.09 -8.69
N SER A 158 -0.84 10.24 -8.29
CA SER A 158 -0.82 11.45 -9.11
C SER A 158 0.61 11.89 -9.45
N ASN A 159 1.55 11.72 -8.52
CA ASN A 159 2.95 12.12 -8.69
C ASN A 159 3.94 11.00 -8.34
N GLY A 160 4.79 10.67 -9.31
CA GLY A 160 5.87 9.69 -9.14
C GLY A 160 5.42 8.25 -9.36
N ILE A 161 6.19 7.31 -8.82
CA ILE A 161 6.01 5.88 -9.04
C ILE A 161 6.52 5.08 -7.85
N ILE A 162 5.80 4.04 -7.47
CA ILE A 162 6.23 3.04 -6.50
C ILE A 162 6.39 1.71 -7.23
N LEU A 163 7.62 1.21 -7.27
CA LEU A 163 7.90 -0.14 -7.73
C LEU A 163 7.82 -1.08 -6.53
N PHE A 164 7.21 -2.25 -6.69
CA PHE A 164 7.15 -3.25 -5.65
C PHE A 164 7.32 -4.68 -6.18
N SER A 165 7.80 -5.55 -5.31
CA SER A 165 7.83 -6.99 -5.53
C SER A 165 7.71 -7.71 -4.20
N GLY A 166 7.30 -8.96 -4.23
CA GLY A 166 7.08 -9.68 -2.98
C GLY A 166 6.59 -11.08 -3.17
N ASP A 167 6.49 -11.78 -2.06
CA ASP A 167 6.05 -13.15 -2.01
C ASP A 167 5.07 -13.33 -0.85
N TYR A 168 4.06 -14.15 -1.06
CA TYR A 168 3.18 -14.68 -0.02
C TYR A 168 3.23 -16.20 -0.06
N ARG A 169 3.37 -16.84 1.10
CA ARG A 169 3.38 -18.30 1.27
C ARG A 169 2.10 -18.72 2.01
N PRO A 170 1.06 -19.20 1.31
CA PRO A 170 -0.24 -19.45 1.91
C PRO A 170 -0.20 -20.43 3.10
N LYS A 171 0.58 -21.53 2.99
CA LYS A 171 0.71 -22.53 4.07
C LYS A 171 1.26 -21.94 5.36
N LEU A 172 2.27 -21.06 5.25
CA LEU A 172 2.93 -20.44 6.40
C LEU A 172 2.26 -19.14 6.85
N ASN A 173 1.34 -18.59 6.04
CA ASN A 173 0.77 -17.25 6.18
C ASN A 173 1.82 -16.14 6.23
N THR A 174 3.02 -16.39 5.72
CA THR A 174 4.11 -15.42 5.72
C THR A 174 4.14 -14.62 4.43
N TYR A 175 4.51 -13.35 4.56
CA TYR A 175 4.69 -12.45 3.42
C TYR A 175 6.01 -11.69 3.53
N ILE A 176 6.49 -11.25 2.36
CA ILE A 176 7.58 -10.30 2.23
C ILE A 176 7.26 -9.37 1.07
N VAL A 177 7.39 -8.07 1.26
CA VAL A 177 7.17 -7.05 0.24
C VAL A 177 8.33 -6.08 0.27
N ARG A 178 8.90 -5.81 -0.90
CA ARG A 178 9.91 -4.79 -1.14
C ARG A 178 9.28 -3.69 -1.98
N PHE A 179 9.63 -2.45 -1.68
CA PHE A 179 9.12 -1.30 -2.40
C PHE A 179 10.18 -0.21 -2.53
N ASP A 180 10.13 0.51 -3.66
CA ASP A 180 11.02 1.62 -3.99
C ASP A 180 10.19 2.69 -4.72
N GLY A 181 9.93 3.78 -4.01
CA GLY A 181 9.12 4.90 -4.44
C GLY A 181 10.00 6.09 -4.82
N LYS A 182 9.79 6.69 -6.00
CA LYS A 182 10.58 7.81 -6.51
C LYS A 182 9.70 8.96 -6.97
N LYS A 183 10.18 10.19 -6.75
CA LYS A 183 9.50 11.45 -7.14
C LYS A 183 8.06 11.53 -6.60
N LEU A 184 7.85 10.99 -5.41
CA LEU A 184 6.54 10.94 -4.78
C LEU A 184 6.22 12.27 -4.13
N VAL A 185 4.96 12.66 -4.17
CA VAL A 185 4.43 13.81 -3.45
C VAL A 185 3.57 13.27 -2.31
N PHE A 186 3.93 13.58 -1.07
CA PHE A 186 3.30 12.96 0.11
C PHE A 186 1.84 13.38 0.29
N GLN A 187 1.46 14.53 -0.26
CA GLN A 187 0.07 15.00 -0.32
C GLN A 187 -0.85 14.05 -1.09
N ASP A 188 -0.32 13.22 -1.99
CA ASP A 188 -1.11 12.22 -2.71
C ASP A 188 -1.67 11.15 -1.75
N PHE A 189 -0.97 10.90 -0.63
CA PHE A 189 -1.28 9.83 0.32
C PHE A 189 -1.89 10.34 1.63
N ILE A 190 -1.34 11.43 2.18
CA ILE A 190 -1.71 11.96 3.49
C ILE A 190 -1.97 13.45 3.35
N LYS A 191 -3.12 13.77 2.75
CA LYS A 191 -3.59 15.15 2.58
C LYS A 191 -3.55 15.87 3.93
N GLU A 192 -3.10 17.12 3.90
CA GLU A 192 -3.12 18.05 5.04
C GLU A 192 -2.20 17.70 6.22
N GLN A 193 -1.33 16.70 6.15
CA GLN A 193 -0.38 16.40 7.24
C GLN A 193 1.06 16.74 6.88
N ILE A 194 1.55 16.17 5.78
CA ILE A 194 2.94 16.37 5.33
C ILE A 194 2.91 16.68 3.84
N GLU A 195 3.49 17.82 3.52
CA GLU A 195 3.77 18.25 2.18
C GLU A 195 5.23 18.03 1.85
N GLY A 196 5.53 17.69 0.60
CA GLY A 196 6.91 17.61 0.11
C GLY A 196 7.06 16.51 -0.92
N SER A 197 8.15 16.59 -1.65
CA SER A 197 8.49 15.60 -2.67
C SER A 197 9.71 14.79 -2.26
N GLY A 198 9.74 13.52 -2.63
CA GLY A 198 10.85 12.68 -2.22
C GLY A 198 10.78 11.24 -2.68
N PHE A 199 11.41 10.38 -1.89
CA PHE A 199 11.47 8.96 -2.12
C PHE A 199 11.22 8.21 -0.81
N PHE A 200 10.76 6.97 -0.95
CA PHE A 200 10.85 6.00 0.14
C PHE A 200 11.34 4.67 -0.41
N LYS A 201 11.96 3.86 0.43
CA LYS A 201 12.41 2.53 0.07
C LYS A 201 12.31 1.63 1.29
N GLY A 202 11.89 0.39 1.10
CA GLY A 202 11.79 -0.52 2.21
C GLY A 202 11.55 -1.96 1.83
N MET A 203 11.60 -2.77 2.87
CA MET A 203 11.21 -4.17 2.86
C MET A 203 10.47 -4.44 4.16
N ILE A 204 9.26 -4.95 4.05
CA ILE A 204 8.47 -5.44 5.18
C ILE A 204 8.21 -6.92 5.01
N GLN A 205 8.15 -7.64 6.13
CA GLN A 205 7.77 -9.03 6.19
C GLN A 205 6.97 -9.27 7.46
N GLY A 206 6.18 -10.35 7.46
CA GLY A 206 5.40 -10.70 8.63
C GLY A 206 4.64 -12.00 8.42
N ASN A 207 3.70 -12.23 9.34
CA ASN A 207 2.85 -13.40 9.35
C ASN A 207 1.40 -12.98 9.64
N PHE A 208 0.45 -13.48 8.86
CA PHE A 208 -0.98 -13.23 9.05
C PHE A 208 -1.68 -14.27 9.94
N ILE A 209 -0.94 -15.18 10.59
CA ILE A 209 -1.53 -16.26 11.39
C ILE A 209 -2.43 -15.75 12.52
N THR A 210 -2.01 -14.69 13.23
CA THR A 210 -2.82 -14.08 14.30
C THR A 210 -4.13 -13.55 13.74
N ALA A 211 -4.06 -12.74 12.67
CA ALA A 211 -5.25 -12.21 12.00
C ALA A 211 -6.18 -13.30 11.46
N LYS A 212 -5.61 -14.37 10.88
CA LYS A 212 -6.38 -15.53 10.38
C LYS A 212 -7.12 -16.23 11.51
N ASN A 213 -6.47 -16.45 12.65
CA ASN A 213 -7.09 -17.11 13.80
C ASN A 213 -8.23 -16.25 14.39
N ILE A 214 -8.05 -14.93 14.50
CA ILE A 214 -9.10 -13.99 14.93
C ILE A 214 -10.30 -14.05 13.97
N GLN A 215 -10.02 -14.03 12.66
CA GLN A 215 -11.06 -14.13 11.65
C GLN A 215 -11.83 -15.45 11.72
N GLN A 216 -11.16 -16.58 11.96
CA GLN A 216 -11.80 -17.89 12.10
C GLN A 216 -12.72 -17.99 13.31
N LYS A 217 -12.47 -17.17 14.35
CA LYS A 217 -13.35 -17.02 15.52
C LYS A 217 -14.55 -16.11 15.27
N GLY A 218 -14.65 -15.49 14.08
CA GLY A 218 -15.69 -14.51 13.76
C GLY A 218 -15.47 -13.12 14.35
N GLU A 219 -14.28 -12.84 14.87
CA GLU A 219 -13.94 -11.55 15.49
C GLU A 219 -13.41 -10.53 14.46
N GLU A 220 -13.53 -9.23 14.76
CA GLU A 220 -12.98 -8.17 13.91
C GLU A 220 -11.44 -8.17 13.94
N VAL A 221 -10.83 -8.34 12.77
CA VAL A 221 -9.38 -8.20 12.61
C VAL A 221 -8.97 -6.74 12.72
N LYS A 222 -8.20 -6.41 13.76
CA LYS A 222 -7.62 -5.08 14.00
C LYS A 222 -6.20 -4.99 13.47
N PHE A 223 -5.71 -3.76 13.26
CA PHE A 223 -4.32 -3.52 12.83
C PHE A 223 -3.28 -4.14 13.77
N SER A 224 -3.54 -4.15 15.09
CA SER A 224 -2.67 -4.80 16.08
C SER A 224 -2.40 -6.27 15.78
N HIS A 225 -3.39 -7.02 15.25
CA HIS A 225 -3.25 -8.43 14.87
C HIS A 225 -2.40 -8.64 13.61
N LEU A 226 -2.20 -7.58 12.81
CA LEU A 226 -1.32 -7.59 11.63
C LEU A 226 0.09 -7.09 11.98
N ALA A 227 0.16 -6.20 12.97
CA ALA A 227 1.39 -5.53 13.34
C ALA A 227 2.31 -6.39 14.22
N ASP A 228 1.80 -7.36 14.98
CA ASP A 228 2.62 -8.15 15.93
C ASP A 228 3.83 -8.82 15.28
N ALA A 229 3.65 -9.34 14.06
CA ALA A 229 4.68 -10.10 13.35
C ALA A 229 5.48 -9.21 12.38
N LEU A 230 5.10 -7.94 12.26
CA LEU A 230 5.67 -7.03 11.27
C LEU A 230 7.13 -6.75 11.61
N SER A 231 8.00 -7.03 10.65
CA SER A 231 9.43 -6.78 10.74
C SER A 231 9.94 -6.23 9.41
N GLY A 232 11.03 -5.47 9.41
CA GLY A 232 11.52 -4.88 8.18
C GLY A 232 12.39 -3.66 8.37
N LYS A 233 12.70 -3.01 7.25
CA LYS A 233 13.41 -1.73 7.20
C LYS A 233 12.69 -0.81 6.25
N PHE A 234 12.57 0.45 6.62
CA PHE A 234 11.93 1.49 5.84
C PHE A 234 12.78 2.75 5.94
N ARG A 235 13.06 3.39 4.82
CA ARG A 235 13.72 4.70 4.79
C ARG A 235 12.95 5.64 3.88
N PHE A 236 12.98 6.91 4.23
CA PHE A 236 12.37 7.96 3.41
C PHE A 236 13.21 9.24 3.48
N GLU A 237 13.13 10.04 2.44
CA GLU A 237 13.68 11.39 2.41
C GLU A 237 12.76 12.27 1.56
N LEU A 238 12.30 13.36 2.16
CA LEU A 238 11.48 14.41 1.55
C LEU A 238 12.28 15.70 1.52
N LYS A 239 11.98 16.53 0.53
CA LYS A 239 12.61 17.82 0.31
C LYS A 239 11.57 18.90 0.09
N ASN A 240 11.92 20.12 0.50
CA ASN A 240 11.19 21.35 0.21
C ASN A 240 9.69 21.23 0.51
N GLY A 241 9.36 21.00 1.78
CA GLY A 241 8.00 20.68 2.20
C GLY A 241 7.56 21.41 3.46
N HIS A 242 6.35 21.09 3.90
CA HIS A 242 5.76 21.62 5.12
C HIS A 242 5.17 20.48 5.93
N VAL A 243 5.43 20.49 7.24
CA VAL A 243 4.67 19.71 8.19
C VAL A 243 3.49 20.57 8.63
N ASN A 244 2.29 20.18 8.24
CA ASN A 244 1.11 20.94 8.59
C ASN A 244 0.79 20.80 10.08
N SER A 245 0.17 21.84 10.60
CA SER A 245 0.00 22.14 12.01
C SER A 245 -1.01 21.25 12.75
N SER A 246 -1.62 20.26 12.08
CA SER A 246 -2.48 19.23 12.69
C SER A 246 -1.70 18.10 13.38
N LEU A 247 -0.38 18.07 13.22
CA LEU A 247 0.50 17.16 13.94
C LEU A 247 0.80 17.70 15.35
N TRP A 248 0.91 16.80 16.33
CA TRP A 248 1.26 17.03 17.74
C TRP A 248 2.42 18.03 17.97
N MET A 249 3.27 18.26 16.96
CA MET A 249 4.32 19.27 16.98
C MET A 249 3.80 20.67 17.25
N LYS A 250 2.63 21.08 16.75
CA LYS A 250 2.08 22.44 16.96
C LYS A 250 1.62 22.68 18.39
N ASP A 251 0.88 21.72 18.96
CA ASP A 251 0.20 21.92 20.23
C ASP A 251 1.06 21.50 21.43
N LYS A 252 2.06 20.64 21.21
CA LYS A 252 2.84 20.06 22.30
C LYS A 252 4.33 20.40 22.25
N LEU A 253 4.95 20.39 21.07
CA LEU A 253 6.40 20.60 20.96
C LEU A 253 6.76 22.07 20.79
N ILE A 254 6.15 22.75 19.81
CA ILE A 254 6.42 24.16 19.47
C ILE A 254 6.27 25.10 20.68
N PRO A 255 5.22 25.00 21.53
CA PRO A 255 5.05 25.88 22.68
C PRO A 255 6.20 25.76 23.71
N LEU A 256 6.91 24.62 23.74
CA LEU A 256 8.04 24.40 24.65
C LEU A 256 9.35 25.04 24.15
N LEU A 257 9.40 25.47 22.88
CA LEU A 257 10.65 25.92 22.26
C LEU A 257 11.01 27.38 22.53
N SER A 258 10.05 28.28 22.77
CA SER A 258 10.22 29.64 23.32
C SER A 258 8.97 30.49 23.02
N PRO A 259 8.61 31.49 23.85
CA PRO A 259 7.55 32.46 23.54
C PRO A 259 7.84 33.32 22.29
N PHE A 260 9.09 33.41 21.84
CA PHE A 260 9.51 34.26 20.70
C PHE A 260 9.51 33.57 19.34
N ALA A 261 9.19 32.27 19.29
CA ALA A 261 9.22 31.57 18.03
C ALA A 261 7.98 31.96 17.21
N ILE A 262 8.17 32.92 16.28
CA ILE A 262 7.16 33.40 15.33
C ILE A 262 6.92 32.29 14.29
N PHE A 263 6.33 31.19 14.72
CA PHE A 263 5.84 30.17 13.82
C PHE A 263 4.53 30.70 13.22
N SER A 264 4.52 30.98 11.92
CA SER A 264 3.28 31.30 11.21
C SER A 264 2.27 30.16 11.42
N LYS A 265 1.26 30.40 12.26
CA LYS A 265 0.15 29.46 12.53
C LYS A 265 -0.57 29.02 11.26
N LYS A 266 -0.42 29.77 10.16
CA LYS A 266 -1.13 29.62 8.89
C LYS A 266 -0.44 28.65 7.91
N ASN A 267 0.89 28.47 7.98
CA ASN A 267 1.66 27.79 6.92
C ASN A 267 2.40 26.51 7.36
N GLY A 268 2.23 26.04 8.60
CA GLY A 268 2.93 24.85 9.12
C GLY A 268 4.44 25.06 9.32
N LEU A 269 5.16 23.98 9.68
CA LEU A 269 6.61 24.00 9.85
C LEU A 269 7.29 23.65 8.53
N ARG A 270 7.98 24.61 7.92
CA ARG A 270 8.71 24.43 6.66
C ARG A 270 10.01 23.67 6.90
N TYR A 271 10.32 22.75 6.01
CA TYR A 271 11.57 22.01 6.02
C TYR A 271 12.21 21.97 4.63
N ASP A 272 13.52 22.05 4.61
CA ASP A 272 14.33 21.84 3.41
C ASP A 272 14.55 20.34 3.20
N LYS A 273 14.69 19.59 4.30
CA LYS A 273 14.89 18.13 4.29
C LYS A 273 14.22 17.46 5.49
N LEU A 274 13.48 16.39 5.24
CA LEU A 274 12.92 15.51 6.26
C LEU A 274 13.28 14.07 5.91
N LYS A 275 13.96 13.33 6.79
CA LYS A 275 14.35 11.94 6.53
C LYS A 275 14.29 11.09 7.80
N GLY A 276 14.32 9.77 7.58
CA GLY A 276 14.52 8.81 8.66
C GLY A 276 14.65 7.39 8.12
N GLU A 277 15.35 6.55 8.88
CA GLU A 277 15.39 5.11 8.70
C GLU A 277 14.76 4.43 9.92
N PHE A 278 13.80 3.57 9.65
CA PHE A 278 13.07 2.81 10.64
C PHE A 278 13.39 1.33 10.48
N LYS A 279 13.61 0.66 11.61
CA LYS A 279 13.72 -0.78 11.71
C LYS A 279 12.51 -1.29 12.47
N ALA A 280 11.87 -2.32 11.96
CA ALA A 280 10.77 -3.01 12.63
C ALA A 280 11.22 -4.43 13.01
N TRP A 281 10.94 -4.83 14.23
CA TRP A 281 11.13 -6.19 14.72
C TRP A 281 9.94 -6.61 15.58
N LYS A 282 9.16 -7.57 15.08
CA LYS A 282 7.99 -8.13 15.77
C LYS A 282 7.08 -7.03 16.37
N GLY A 283 6.63 -6.12 15.50
CA GLY A 283 5.72 -5.04 15.87
C GLY A 283 6.34 -3.89 16.66
N LYS A 284 7.63 -3.96 17.02
CA LYS A 284 8.37 -2.83 17.58
C LYS A 284 9.12 -2.10 16.47
N ILE A 285 8.87 -0.82 16.30
CA ILE A 285 9.59 0.06 15.37
C ILE A 285 10.60 0.90 16.15
N SER A 286 11.78 1.12 15.60
CA SER A 286 12.74 2.08 16.10
C SER A 286 13.40 2.88 14.99
N THR A 287 13.80 4.11 15.31
CA THR A 287 14.67 4.97 14.51
C THR A 287 15.64 5.69 15.44
N ASN A 288 16.85 5.97 14.96
CA ASN A 288 17.86 6.75 15.66
C ASN A 288 18.43 7.88 14.80
N ASN A 289 17.82 8.14 13.65
CA ASN A 289 18.32 9.06 12.63
C ASN A 289 17.18 9.82 11.95
N PHE A 290 16.04 9.96 12.64
CA PHE A 290 14.98 10.85 12.18
C PHE A 290 15.48 12.28 12.27
N GLU A 291 15.40 13.01 11.17
CA GLU A 291 15.96 14.35 11.05
C GLU A 291 15.02 15.24 10.22
N LEU A 292 14.70 16.41 10.76
CA LEU A 292 14.06 17.52 10.07
C LEU A 292 15.05 18.69 10.08
N LYS A 293 15.48 19.13 8.89
CA LYS A 293 16.21 20.37 8.70
C LYS A 293 15.29 21.39 8.06
N GLY A 294 15.13 22.53 8.72
CA GLY A 294 14.33 23.63 8.19
C GLY A 294 14.93 24.99 8.57
N GLN A 295 14.41 26.01 7.91
CA GLN A 295 14.80 27.40 8.19
C GLN A 295 14.44 27.80 9.63
N GLN A 296 13.35 27.24 10.18
CA GLN A 296 12.82 27.59 11.48
C GLN A 296 13.48 26.82 12.62
N ILE A 297 13.58 25.50 12.48
CA ILE A 297 14.17 24.59 13.46
C ILE A 297 14.95 23.49 12.75
N ASN A 298 15.96 22.96 13.44
CA ASN A 298 16.47 21.63 13.20
C ASN A 298 15.95 20.70 14.31
N LEU A 299 15.54 19.49 13.94
CA LEU A 299 15.09 18.46 14.87
C LEU A 299 15.76 17.15 14.53
N THR A 300 16.28 16.47 15.54
CA THR A 300 16.72 15.08 15.45
C THR A 300 16.00 14.26 16.50
N ALA A 301 15.57 13.05 16.15
CA ALA A 301 14.87 12.18 17.09
C ALA A 301 15.39 10.74 17.02
N SER A 302 15.46 10.12 18.18
CA SER A 302 15.66 8.68 18.36
C SER A 302 14.45 8.14 19.11
N VAL A 303 13.63 7.35 18.43
CA VAL A 303 12.31 6.94 18.91
C VAL A 303 12.12 5.45 18.74
N THR A 304 11.52 4.82 19.75
CA THR A 304 10.97 3.49 19.70
C THR A 304 9.46 3.53 19.86
N SER A 305 8.77 2.60 19.23
CA SER A 305 7.33 2.47 19.33
C SER A 305 6.91 1.02 19.21
N ASN A 306 5.90 0.63 19.99
CA ASN A 306 5.22 -0.63 19.82
C ASN A 306 3.91 -0.42 19.04
N LEU A 307 3.80 -1.01 17.84
CA LEU A 307 2.62 -0.88 16.97
C LEU A 307 1.36 -1.54 17.53
N VAL A 308 1.52 -2.53 18.42
CA VAL A 308 0.42 -3.26 19.05
C VAL A 308 -0.16 -2.43 20.20
N THR A 309 0.70 -1.94 21.09
CA THR A 309 0.26 -1.15 22.27
C THR A 309 0.15 0.35 21.99
N ARG A 310 0.63 0.81 20.82
CA ARG A 310 0.75 2.23 20.43
C ARG A 310 1.60 3.07 21.39
N LYS A 311 2.39 2.44 22.26
CA LYS A 311 3.31 3.18 23.14
C LYS A 311 4.50 3.71 22.35
N VAL A 312 4.92 4.92 22.68
CA VAL A 312 6.09 5.59 22.08
C VAL A 312 7.02 6.04 23.20
N ASP A 313 8.31 5.91 22.95
CA ASP A 313 9.38 6.30 23.87
C ASP A 313 10.58 6.82 23.06
N GLY A 314 11.26 7.87 23.51
CA GLY A 314 12.52 8.26 22.91
C GLY A 314 13.06 9.59 23.35
N GLU A 315 13.97 10.12 22.55
CA GLU A 315 14.59 11.42 22.75
C GLU A 315 14.43 12.28 21.50
N ILE A 316 14.07 13.54 21.70
CA ILE A 316 14.00 14.55 20.65
C ILE A 316 14.92 15.70 21.03
N LYS A 317 15.77 16.09 20.09
CA LYS A 317 16.60 17.29 20.18
C LYS A 317 16.10 18.31 19.18
N VAL A 318 15.95 19.55 19.63
CA VAL A 318 15.46 20.64 18.79
C VAL A 318 16.38 21.84 18.95
N THR A 319 16.83 22.38 17.82
CA THR A 319 17.62 23.60 17.74
C THR A 319 16.83 24.65 16.97
N PRO A 320 16.39 25.76 17.60
CA PRO A 320 15.78 26.88 16.90
C PRO A 320 16.81 27.59 15.99
N ASN A 321 16.43 27.88 14.74
CA ASN A 321 17.31 28.54 13.76
C ASN A 321 16.93 30.01 13.50
N GLN A 322 15.65 30.37 13.65
CA GLN A 322 15.12 31.62 13.05
C GLN A 322 15.14 32.88 13.93
N LEU A 323 15.57 32.81 15.19
CA LEU A 323 15.58 34.01 16.03
C LEU A 323 16.79 34.91 15.74
N LEU A 324 17.99 34.36 15.52
CA LEU A 324 19.19 35.19 15.37
C LEU A 324 19.22 35.95 14.04
N ASN A 325 18.91 35.29 12.94
CA ASN A 325 19.11 35.82 11.57
C ASN A 325 18.12 36.92 11.20
N THR A 326 16.90 36.87 11.72
CA THR A 326 15.86 37.86 11.45
C THR A 326 16.10 39.11 12.29
N LEU A 327 16.43 38.95 13.59
CA LEU A 327 16.79 40.05 14.48
C LEU A 327 18.10 40.76 14.07
N THR A 328 19.11 40.02 13.60
CA THR A 328 20.37 40.64 13.11
C THR A 328 20.19 41.43 11.82
N LYS A 329 19.24 41.05 10.94
CA LYS A 329 18.97 41.78 9.70
C LYS A 329 18.03 42.97 9.89
N GLU A 330 16.96 42.81 10.66
CA GLU A 330 15.91 43.83 10.77
C GLU A 330 16.18 44.84 11.88
N ALA A 331 16.91 44.46 12.94
CA ALA A 331 17.23 45.34 14.06
C ALA A 331 18.63 45.07 14.64
N PRO A 332 19.70 45.48 13.94
CA PRO A 332 21.10 45.18 14.34
C PRO A 332 21.45 45.66 15.75
N LEU A 333 20.91 46.80 16.18
CA LEU A 333 21.12 47.38 17.51
C LEU A 333 20.46 46.54 18.62
N LEU A 334 19.22 46.09 18.41
CA LEU A 334 18.52 45.21 19.36
C LEU A 334 19.20 43.84 19.43
N SER A 335 19.72 43.35 18.30
CA SER A 335 20.52 42.13 18.25
C SER A 335 21.76 42.18 19.15
N GLN A 336 22.40 43.34 19.31
CA GLN A 336 23.57 43.47 20.18
C GLN A 336 23.19 43.46 21.67
N ILE A 337 22.09 44.11 22.02
CA ILE A 337 21.56 44.18 23.41
C ILE A 337 21.11 42.80 23.88
N PHE A 338 20.33 42.09 23.06
CA PHE A 338 19.76 40.79 23.42
C PHE A 338 20.64 39.60 23.06
N LYS A 339 21.89 39.82 22.61
CA LYS A 339 22.74 38.76 22.07
C LYS A 339 22.92 37.59 23.02
N ASN A 340 23.12 37.86 24.32
CA ASN A 340 23.32 36.83 25.34
C ASN A 340 22.01 36.12 25.72
N GLU A 341 20.90 36.84 25.85
CA GLU A 341 19.58 36.25 26.11
C GLU A 341 19.07 35.41 24.93
N LEU A 342 19.29 35.88 23.69
CA LEU A 342 19.03 35.13 22.46
C LEU A 342 19.92 33.89 22.37
N LYS A 343 21.19 33.98 22.75
CA LYS A 343 22.10 32.84 22.75
C LYS A 343 21.61 31.72 23.66
N ASN A 344 21.07 32.06 24.84
CA ASN A 344 20.44 31.11 25.76
C ASN A 344 19.10 30.56 25.25
N THR A 345 18.40 31.31 24.40
CA THR A 345 17.10 30.91 23.81
C THR A 345 17.26 30.06 22.54
N LEU A 346 18.41 30.15 21.88
CA LEU A 346 18.80 29.44 20.65
C LEU A 346 19.60 28.16 20.92
N THR A 347 19.75 27.76 22.18
CA THR A 347 20.42 26.52 22.55
C THR A 347 19.60 25.30 22.13
N GLU A 348 20.29 24.18 21.90
CA GLU A 348 19.63 22.89 21.70
C GLU A 348 18.81 22.54 22.95
N LYS A 349 17.53 22.25 22.75
CA LYS A 349 16.64 21.71 23.79
C LYS A 349 16.48 20.22 23.57
N GLN A 350 16.62 19.46 24.66
CA GLN A 350 16.45 18.02 24.65
C GLN A 350 15.17 17.63 25.40
N PHE A 351 14.38 16.72 24.83
CA PHE A 351 13.13 16.25 25.39
C PHE A 351 13.11 14.73 25.44
N ASN A 352 12.65 14.16 26.55
CA ASN A 352 12.16 12.79 26.56
C ASN A 352 10.75 12.76 25.97
N LEU A 353 10.51 11.83 25.07
CA LEU A 353 9.20 11.52 24.50
C LEU A 353 8.67 10.26 25.16
N GLU A 354 7.45 10.31 25.69
CA GLU A 354 6.75 9.17 26.28
C GLU A 354 5.27 9.15 25.87
N GLY A 355 4.54 8.12 26.31
CA GLY A 355 3.08 8.03 26.15
C GLY A 355 2.66 7.19 24.94
N THR A 356 1.71 7.69 24.15
CA THR A 356 1.19 7.00 22.95
C THR A 356 1.18 7.90 21.72
N TRP A 357 1.06 7.33 20.50
CA TRP A 357 0.95 8.12 19.26
C TRP A 357 -0.16 9.17 19.28
N GLU A 358 -1.27 8.87 19.97
CA GLU A 358 -2.41 9.78 20.09
C GLU A 358 -2.19 10.84 21.17
N LYS A 359 -1.47 10.49 22.24
CA LYS A 359 -1.20 11.36 23.38
C LYS A 359 0.29 11.32 23.74
N PRO A 360 1.18 11.88 22.90
CA PRO A 360 2.60 11.96 23.23
C PRO A 360 2.81 12.98 24.35
N ILE A 361 3.80 12.73 25.20
CA ILE A 361 4.22 13.59 26.31
C ILE A 361 5.67 13.98 26.08
N PHE A 362 5.99 15.27 26.17
CA PHE A 362 7.35 15.80 26.03
C PHE A 362 7.80 16.35 27.38
N ILE A 363 8.91 15.81 27.89
CA ILE A 363 9.50 16.21 29.17
C ILE A 363 10.86 16.84 28.85
N LEU A 364 11.01 18.14 29.13
CA LEU A 364 12.26 18.86 28.92
C LEU A 364 13.35 18.26 29.83
N LYS A 365 14.48 17.86 29.26
CA LYS A 365 15.69 17.50 30.01
C LYS A 365 16.34 18.81 30.49
N GLN A 366 16.50 18.92 31.81
CA GLN A 366 17.18 20.05 32.45
C GLN A 366 18.67 20.02 32.17
#